data_AF-A0A7S1U5J3-F1
#
_entry.id   AF-A0A7S1U5J3-F1
#
_cell.length_a   1.000
_cell.length_b   1.000
_cell.length_c   1.000
_cell.angle_alpha   90.00
_cell.angle_beta   90.00
_cell.angle_gamma   90.00
#
_symmetry.space_group_name_H-M   'P 1'
#
loop_
_entity.id
_entity.type
_entity.pdbx_description
1 polymer ?
#
loop_
_entity_poly.entity_id
_entity_poly.type
_entity_poly.pdbx_seq_one_letter_code
_entity_poly.pdbx_strand_id
1 'polypeptide(L)'
;GAGGFLIAAAAATGAACVGIEVEPARAEEAREAIASHADARVRERCHVHVGNALDCAAEDFPHPPPTFVFAYLSPRGYRVVLPLIEALARRCPRPPLRVVTYVDHFGKDVPMSRSIQVTPPHQTSTRWPLFLYHFDETGTAGAAAAAEKETSTSGRRRIKAWVGVVRWSAVAAAVASLAFVLWGAPPARRVAR
;
A
#
# COMPACT_ATOMS: atom_id res chain seq x y z
N GLY A 1 -9.01 -4.83 -4.07
CA GLY A 1 -9.91 -4.09 -4.96
C GLY A 1 -9.45 -4.27 -6.39
N ALA A 2 -9.88 -3.43 -7.33
CA ALA A 2 -9.63 -3.57 -8.76
C ALA A 2 -8.19 -3.21 -9.23
N GLY A 3 -7.16 -3.56 -8.45
CA GLY A 3 -5.75 -3.54 -8.90
C GLY A 3 -5.04 -2.18 -9.01
N GLY A 4 -5.76 -1.05 -8.97
CA GLY A 4 -5.20 0.28 -9.25
C GLY A 4 -3.96 0.67 -8.41
N PHE A 5 -3.90 0.27 -7.13
CA PHE A 5 -2.73 0.52 -6.29
C PHE A 5 -1.50 -0.25 -6.76
N LEU A 6 -1.66 -1.54 -7.08
CA LEU A 6 -0.56 -2.41 -7.50
C LEU A 6 0.04 -1.89 -8.81
N ILE A 7 -0.83 -1.59 -9.77
CA ILE A 7 -0.46 -1.03 -11.08
C ILE A 7 0.34 0.27 -10.89
N ALA A 8 -0.18 1.20 -10.10
CA ALA A 8 0.47 2.48 -9.89
C ALA A 8 1.79 2.36 -9.10
N ALA A 9 1.86 1.46 -8.10
CA ALA A 9 3.08 1.20 -7.35
C ALA A 9 4.16 0.60 -8.27
N ALA A 10 3.82 -0.41 -9.07
CA ALA A 10 4.72 -1.02 -10.03
C ALA A 10 5.16 -0.02 -11.10
N ALA A 11 4.25 0.77 -11.68
CA ALA A 11 4.58 1.77 -12.69
C ALA A 11 5.50 2.88 -12.16
N ALA A 12 5.26 3.36 -10.94
CA ALA A 12 6.00 4.48 -10.37
C ALA A 12 7.35 4.10 -9.75
N THR A 13 7.52 2.84 -9.32
CA THR A 13 8.70 2.39 -8.57
C THR A 13 9.44 1.21 -9.20
N GLY A 14 8.80 0.50 -10.13
CA GLY A 14 9.28 -0.80 -10.61
C GLY A 14 9.13 -1.92 -9.57
N ALA A 15 8.40 -1.76 -8.48
CA ALA A 15 8.24 -2.82 -7.48
C ALA A 15 7.51 -4.05 -8.04
N ALA A 16 7.91 -5.23 -7.59
CA ALA A 16 7.08 -6.43 -7.68
C ALA A 16 5.95 -6.31 -6.63
N CYS A 17 4.72 -6.55 -7.05
CA CYS A 17 3.52 -6.26 -6.29
C CYS A 17 2.64 -7.51 -6.20
N VAL A 18 2.21 -7.83 -4.98
CA VAL A 18 1.25 -8.90 -4.71
C VAL A 18 0.04 -8.28 -4.03
N GLY A 19 -1.14 -8.48 -4.63
CA GLY A 19 -2.43 -8.14 -4.03
C GLY A 19 -3.14 -9.38 -3.52
N ILE A 20 -3.82 -9.23 -2.38
CA ILE A 20 -4.74 -10.23 -1.85
C ILE A 20 -6.13 -9.60 -1.81
N GLU A 21 -7.09 -10.23 -2.47
CA GLU A 21 -8.48 -9.79 -2.54
C GLU A 21 -9.42 -10.93 -2.14
N VAL A 22 -10.32 -10.65 -1.21
CA VAL A 22 -11.24 -11.66 -0.64
C VAL A 22 -12.37 -12.00 -1.61
N GLU A 23 -12.80 -11.04 -2.42
CA GLU A 23 -13.91 -11.21 -3.34
C GLU A 23 -13.42 -11.66 -4.74
N PRO A 24 -13.79 -12.87 -5.22
CA PRO A 24 -13.29 -13.41 -6.48
C PRO A 24 -13.55 -12.52 -7.69
N ALA A 25 -14.74 -11.90 -7.78
CA ALA A 25 -15.09 -11.03 -8.90
C ALA A 25 -14.17 -9.79 -8.97
N ARG A 26 -13.88 -9.15 -7.82
CA ARG A 26 -12.99 -7.99 -7.75
C ARG A 26 -11.52 -8.34 -7.99
N ALA A 27 -11.12 -9.55 -7.60
CA ALA A 27 -9.80 -10.06 -7.92
C ALA A 27 -9.64 -10.25 -9.42
N GLU A 28 -10.68 -10.73 -10.11
CA GLU A 28 -10.66 -10.89 -11.56
C GLU A 28 -10.63 -9.54 -12.28
N GLU A 29 -11.44 -8.56 -11.87
CA GLU A 29 -11.36 -7.18 -12.36
C GLU A 29 -9.94 -6.61 -12.22
N ALA A 30 -9.27 -6.89 -11.09
CA ALA A 30 -7.89 -6.46 -10.86
C ALA A 30 -6.90 -7.14 -11.83
N ARG A 31 -7.07 -8.45 -12.10
CA ARG A 31 -6.24 -9.19 -13.04
C ARG A 31 -6.44 -8.70 -14.47
N GLU A 32 -7.68 -8.47 -14.89
CA GLU A 32 -8.01 -7.91 -16.20
C GLU A 32 -7.40 -6.52 -16.38
N ALA A 33 -7.49 -5.66 -15.35
CA ALA A 33 -6.86 -4.34 -15.36
C ALA A 33 -5.33 -4.42 -15.46
N ILE A 34 -4.70 -5.36 -14.76
CA ILE A 34 -3.26 -5.62 -14.87
C ILE A 34 -2.93 -6.13 -16.28
N ALA A 35 -3.65 -7.12 -16.80
CA ALA A 35 -3.39 -7.73 -18.10
C ALA A 35 -3.57 -6.74 -19.27
N SER A 36 -4.49 -5.78 -19.13
CA SER A 36 -4.78 -4.77 -20.14
C SER A 36 -3.88 -3.53 -20.04
N HIS A 37 -3.04 -3.42 -19.01
CA HIS A 37 -2.17 -2.27 -18.82
C HIS A 37 -1.14 -2.15 -19.95
N ALA A 38 -0.88 -0.95 -20.48
CA ALA A 38 -0.02 -0.77 -21.66
C ALA A 38 1.44 -1.21 -21.45
N ASP A 39 2.00 -0.94 -20.26
CA ASP A 39 3.38 -1.31 -19.91
C ASP A 39 3.49 -2.79 -19.53
N ALA A 40 4.21 -3.57 -20.35
CA ALA A 40 4.47 -4.99 -20.13
C ALA A 40 5.15 -5.29 -18.78
N ARG A 41 6.03 -4.40 -18.32
CA ARG A 41 6.75 -4.59 -17.05
C ARG A 41 5.81 -4.51 -15.86
N VAL A 42 4.74 -3.73 -15.95
CA VAL A 42 3.71 -3.66 -14.91
C VAL A 42 2.93 -4.98 -14.87
N ARG A 43 2.57 -5.53 -16.04
CA ARG A 43 1.85 -6.80 -16.16
C ARG A 43 2.63 -7.95 -15.54
N GLU A 44 3.93 -8.02 -15.81
CA GLU A 44 4.82 -9.07 -15.30
C GLU A 44 5.11 -8.96 -13.81
N ARG A 45 4.97 -7.76 -13.22
CA ARG A 45 5.33 -7.49 -11.81
C ARG A 45 4.15 -7.52 -10.86
N CYS A 46 2.92 -7.52 -11.35
CA CYS A 46 1.73 -7.45 -10.51
C CYS A 46 0.97 -8.78 -10.53
N HIS A 47 0.76 -9.34 -9.34
CA HIS A 47 -0.02 -10.57 -9.16
C HIS A 47 -1.15 -10.34 -8.16
N VAL A 48 -2.28 -11.01 -8.36
CA VAL A 48 -3.45 -10.95 -7.48
C VAL A 48 -3.89 -12.35 -7.09
N HIS A 49 -3.92 -12.60 -5.79
CA HIS A 49 -4.44 -13.82 -5.19
C HIS A 49 -5.86 -13.58 -4.66
N VAL A 50 -6.71 -14.58 -4.86
CA VAL A 50 -8.04 -14.61 -4.24
C VAL A 50 -7.88 -15.26 -2.88
N GLY A 51 -8.27 -14.56 -1.83
CA GLY A 51 -8.16 -15.06 -0.46
C GLY A 51 -8.36 -13.96 0.57
N ASN A 52 -8.60 -14.38 1.81
CA ASN A 52 -8.66 -13.47 2.94
C ASN A 52 -7.24 -13.24 3.47
N ALA A 53 -6.76 -11.99 3.40
CA ALA A 53 -5.42 -11.64 3.87
C ALA A 53 -5.21 -11.90 5.38
N LEU A 54 -6.29 -12.03 6.15
CA LEU A 54 -6.24 -12.37 7.57
C LEU A 54 -5.98 -13.87 7.83
N ASP A 55 -6.13 -14.72 6.80
CA ASP A 55 -5.89 -16.16 6.89
C ASP A 55 -4.50 -16.53 6.35
N CYS A 56 -3.74 -15.56 5.85
CA CYS A 56 -2.39 -15.79 5.34
C CYS A 56 -1.38 -15.95 6.49
N ALA A 57 -0.44 -16.86 6.28
CA ALA A 57 0.78 -16.98 7.05
C ALA A 57 1.95 -16.28 6.33
N ALA A 58 3.08 -16.09 7.00
CA ALA A 58 4.22 -15.44 6.37
C ALA A 58 4.71 -16.25 5.16
N GLU A 59 4.63 -17.58 5.25
CA GLU A 59 5.08 -18.58 4.28
C GLU A 59 4.34 -18.47 2.94
N ASP A 60 3.13 -17.91 2.94
CA ASP A 60 2.34 -17.67 1.73
C ASP A 60 2.91 -16.56 0.85
N PHE A 61 3.86 -15.76 1.37
CA PHE A 61 4.49 -14.66 0.64
C PHE A 61 5.82 -15.10 -0.01
N PRO A 62 6.12 -14.55 -1.21
CA PRO A 62 7.29 -14.94 -1.99
C PRO A 62 8.61 -14.66 -1.27
N HIS A 63 9.68 -15.31 -1.75
CA HIS A 63 11.06 -14.98 -1.37
C HIS A 63 11.72 -14.13 -2.47
N PRO A 64 12.31 -12.96 -2.14
CA PRO A 64 12.40 -12.37 -0.80
C PRO A 64 11.05 -11.82 -0.31
N PRO A 65 10.84 -11.76 1.02
CA PRO A 65 9.60 -11.24 1.60
C PRO A 65 9.35 -9.78 1.22
N PRO A 66 8.10 -9.30 1.34
CA PRO A 66 7.77 -7.92 1.06
C PRO A 66 8.54 -6.96 1.97
N THR A 67 9.01 -5.85 1.40
CA THR A 67 9.66 -4.74 2.14
C THR A 67 8.71 -3.58 2.43
N PHE A 68 7.48 -3.68 1.91
CA PHE A 68 6.42 -2.70 2.04
C PHE A 68 5.06 -3.39 2.00
N VAL A 69 4.18 -3.05 2.94
CA VAL A 69 2.81 -3.53 3.01
C VAL A 69 1.89 -2.33 3.02
N PHE A 70 0.85 -2.41 2.21
CA PHE A 70 -0.27 -1.49 2.27
C PHE A 70 -1.51 -2.25 2.70
N ALA A 71 -2.10 -1.85 3.82
CA ALA A 71 -3.25 -2.55 4.39
C ALA A 71 -4.42 -1.58 4.56
N TYR A 72 -5.54 -1.92 3.93
CA TYR A 72 -6.82 -1.24 4.10
C TYR A 72 -7.82 -2.20 4.71
N LEU A 73 -7.88 -2.21 6.04
CA LEU A 73 -8.64 -3.17 6.83
C LEU A 73 -9.56 -2.45 7.82
N SER A 74 -10.52 -3.18 8.39
CA SER A 74 -11.26 -2.71 9.55
C SER A 74 -10.35 -2.68 10.80
N PRO A 75 -10.70 -1.93 11.86
CA PRO A 75 -9.95 -1.96 13.12
C PRO A 75 -9.72 -3.38 13.68
N ARG A 76 -10.69 -4.29 13.53
CA ARG A 76 -10.52 -5.70 13.90
C ARG A 76 -9.47 -6.39 13.05
N GLY A 77 -9.47 -6.14 11.74
CA GLY A 77 -8.50 -6.71 10.80
C GLY A 77 -7.07 -6.34 11.15
N TYR A 78 -6.80 -5.11 11.59
CA TYR A 78 -5.45 -4.69 12.00
C TYR A 78 -4.91 -5.46 13.20
N ARG A 79 -5.76 -5.84 14.17
CA ARG A 79 -5.34 -6.69 15.30
C ARG A 79 -4.99 -8.11 14.86
N VAL A 80 -5.76 -8.64 13.91
CA VAL A 80 -5.57 -10.01 13.41
C VAL A 80 -4.35 -10.10 12.50
N VAL A 81 -4.07 -9.07 11.70
CA VAL A 81 -2.95 -9.09 10.74
C VAL A 81 -1.60 -8.74 11.40
N LEU A 82 -1.59 -8.19 12.61
CA LEU A 82 -0.36 -7.76 13.28
C LEU A 82 0.66 -8.92 13.42
N PRO A 83 0.31 -10.11 13.94
CA PRO A 83 1.25 -11.24 14.02
C PRO A 83 1.87 -11.62 12.66
N LEU A 84 1.10 -11.53 11.58
CA LEU A 84 1.60 -11.76 10.21
C LEU A 84 2.63 -10.71 9.82
N ILE A 85 2.37 -9.42 10.08
CA ILE A 85 3.30 -8.32 9.80
C ILE A 85 4.61 -8.51 10.57
N GLU A 86 4.54 -8.84 11.86
CA GLU A 86 5.73 -9.09 12.68
C GLU A 86 6.53 -10.28 12.15
N ALA A 87 5.86 -11.34 11.71
CA ALA A 87 6.50 -12.51 11.11
C ALA A 87 7.17 -12.18 9.76
N LEU A 88 6.52 -11.37 8.92
CA LEU A 88 7.11 -10.87 7.66
C LEU A 88 8.33 -10.00 7.93
N ALA A 89 8.28 -9.13 8.94
CA ALA A 89 9.39 -8.26 9.32
C ALA A 89 10.61 -9.07 9.79
N ARG A 90 10.41 -10.13 10.59
CA ARG A 90 11.50 -11.06 10.99
C ARG A 90 12.17 -11.74 9.80
N ARG A 91 11.43 -12.00 8.72
CA ARG A 91 11.98 -12.59 7.49
C ARG A 91 12.67 -11.57 6.59
N CYS A 92 12.42 -10.28 6.80
CA CYS A 92 12.98 -9.17 6.02
C CYS A 92 13.89 -8.30 6.89
N PRO A 93 15.10 -8.78 7.28
CA PRO A 93 15.91 -8.06 8.26
C PRO A 93 16.35 -6.69 7.75
N ARG A 94 16.63 -6.54 6.45
CA ARG A 94 17.01 -5.24 5.85
C ARG A 94 16.49 -5.07 4.41
N PRO A 95 15.87 -3.92 4.09
CA PRO A 95 15.48 -2.83 4.99
C PRO A 95 14.31 -3.24 5.91
N PRO A 96 14.05 -2.48 7.01
CA PRO A 96 12.87 -2.69 7.86
C PRO A 96 11.58 -2.74 7.06
N LEU A 97 10.64 -3.58 7.49
CA LEU A 97 9.33 -3.67 6.88
C LEU A 97 8.56 -2.37 7.14
N ARG A 98 8.06 -1.77 6.06
CA ARG A 98 7.21 -0.56 6.13
C ARG A 98 5.77 -0.95 5.95
N VAL A 99 4.90 -0.46 6.83
CA VAL A 99 3.46 -0.69 6.73
C VAL A 99 2.75 0.64 6.63
N VAL A 100 1.95 0.81 5.58
CA VAL A 100 1.07 1.97 5.43
C VAL A 100 -0.38 1.54 5.56
N THR A 101 -1.14 2.31 6.34
CA THR A 101 -2.56 2.10 6.59
C THR A 101 -3.34 3.39 6.42
N TYR A 102 -4.65 3.27 6.17
CA TYR A 102 -5.56 4.43 6.15
C TYR A 102 -6.13 4.80 7.51
N VAL A 103 -5.98 3.92 8.51
CA VAL A 103 -6.59 4.13 9.83
C VAL A 103 -5.60 3.74 10.92
N ASP A 104 -5.41 4.63 11.88
CA ASP A 104 -4.50 4.40 13.01
C ASP A 104 -5.12 3.41 13.99
N HIS A 105 -4.82 2.14 13.79
CA HIS A 105 -5.56 1.04 14.44
C HIS A 105 -4.70 -0.09 15.01
N PHE A 106 -3.37 0.02 14.96
CA PHE A 106 -2.51 -0.92 15.67
C PHE A 106 -2.45 -0.67 17.19
N GLY A 107 -3.05 0.42 17.67
CA GLY A 107 -3.14 0.73 19.10
C GLY A 107 -1.87 1.36 19.65
N LYS A 108 -1.82 1.55 20.98
CA LYS A 108 -0.70 2.25 21.66
C LYS A 108 0.60 1.46 21.67
N ASP A 109 0.51 0.14 21.54
CA ASP A 109 1.65 -0.78 21.62
C ASP A 109 2.49 -0.80 20.33
N VAL A 110 1.94 -0.26 19.24
CA VAL A 110 2.60 -0.19 17.93
C VAL A 110 2.80 1.28 17.58
N PRO A 111 3.97 1.86 17.92
CA PRO A 111 4.20 3.28 17.70
C PRO A 111 4.18 3.63 16.22
N MET A 112 3.31 4.56 15.85
CA MET A 112 3.31 5.14 14.52
C MET A 112 4.60 5.95 14.30
N SER A 113 5.24 5.75 13.14
CA SER A 113 6.42 6.53 12.76
C SER A 113 6.05 7.90 12.18
N ARG A 114 5.05 7.96 11.28
CA ARG A 114 4.64 9.20 10.60
C ARG A 114 3.20 9.14 10.15
N SER A 115 2.50 10.27 10.19
CA SER A 115 1.22 10.46 9.49
C SER A 115 1.38 11.49 8.37
N ILE A 116 0.67 11.29 7.26
CA ILE A 116 0.54 12.28 6.17
C ILE A 116 -0.92 12.40 5.76
N GLN A 117 -1.30 13.57 5.25
CA GLN A 117 -2.61 13.80 4.63
C GLN A 117 -2.47 13.70 3.11
N VAL A 118 -3.30 12.89 2.47
CA VAL A 118 -3.36 12.76 1.01
C VAL A 118 -4.72 13.18 0.49
N THR A 119 -4.72 13.87 -0.66
CA THR A 119 -5.94 14.25 -1.37
C THR A 119 -6.05 13.37 -2.61
N PRO A 120 -6.97 12.40 -2.63
CA PRO A 120 -7.22 11.63 -3.84
C PRO A 120 -7.73 12.55 -4.97
N PRO A 121 -7.27 12.39 -6.22
CA PRO A 121 -7.66 13.26 -7.34
C PRO A 121 -9.16 13.31 -7.60
N HIS A 122 -9.86 12.20 -7.35
CA HIS A 122 -11.31 12.10 -7.52
C HIS A 122 -12.12 12.72 -6.36
N GLN A 123 -11.46 13.10 -5.27
CA GLN A 123 -12.06 13.76 -4.09
C GLN A 123 -11.17 14.92 -3.65
N THR A 124 -11.07 15.94 -4.49
CA THR A 124 -10.19 17.10 -4.26
C THR A 124 -10.54 17.91 -3.00
N SER A 125 -11.77 17.80 -2.51
CA SER A 125 -12.23 18.40 -1.26
C SER A 125 -11.92 17.57 -0.01
N THR A 126 -11.52 16.31 -0.15
CA THR A 126 -11.28 15.39 0.96
C THR A 126 -9.78 15.21 1.21
N ARG A 127 -9.40 15.15 2.49
CA ARG A 127 -8.05 14.77 2.93
C ARG A 127 -8.16 13.49 3.74
N TRP A 128 -7.40 12.50 3.33
CA TRP A 128 -7.36 11.18 3.95
C TRP A 128 -6.03 11.04 4.69
N PRO A 129 -6.03 10.63 5.96
CA PRO A 129 -4.79 10.32 6.65
C PRO A 129 -4.22 9.00 6.13
N LEU A 130 -2.90 8.96 6.01
CA LEU A 130 -2.12 7.73 5.89
C LEU A 130 -1.16 7.66 7.07
N PHE A 131 -1.02 6.47 7.64
CA PHE A 131 -0.17 6.21 8.80
C PHE A 131 0.90 5.20 8.41
N LEU A 132 2.17 5.59 8.61
CA LEU A 132 3.34 4.77 8.35
C LEU A 132 3.89 4.20 9.67
N TYR A 133 4.19 2.91 9.64
CA TYR A 133 4.85 2.16 10.69
C TYR A 133 6.10 1.49 10.13
N HIS A 134 7.11 1.32 10.98
CA HIS A 134 8.32 0.56 10.68
C HIS A 134 8.43 -0.62 11.64
N PHE A 135 8.61 -1.81 11.10
CA PHE A 135 8.87 -3.03 11.85
C PHE A 135 10.30 -3.47 11.58
N ASP A 136 11.06 -3.67 12.65
CA ASP A 136 12.45 -4.11 12.56
C ASP A 136 12.58 -5.63 12.40
N GLU A 137 13.82 -6.13 12.37
CA GLU A 137 14.15 -7.55 12.22
C GLU A 137 13.71 -8.42 13.41
N THR A 138 13.31 -7.83 14.54
CA THR A 138 12.69 -8.56 15.67
C THR A 138 11.18 -8.69 15.49
N GLY A 139 10.61 -8.00 14.51
CA GLY A 139 9.17 -7.84 14.33
C GLY A 139 8.58 -6.79 15.28
N THR A 140 9.41 -5.98 15.94
CA THR A 140 8.91 -4.93 16.82
C THR A 140 8.69 -3.67 16.01
N ALA A 141 7.56 -3.00 16.24
CA ALA A 141 7.32 -1.69 15.69
C ALA A 141 8.23 -0.68 16.38
N GLY A 142 9.18 -0.15 15.63
CA GLY A 142 10.03 0.94 16.08
C GLY A 142 9.38 2.28 15.72
N ALA A 143 9.41 3.24 16.65
CA ALA A 143 9.43 4.63 16.26
C ALA A 143 10.76 4.84 15.52
N ALA A 144 10.79 4.58 14.21
CA ALA A 144 11.98 4.91 13.41
C ALA A 144 12.30 6.37 13.70
N ALA A 145 13.49 6.59 14.26
CA ALA A 145 13.91 7.85 14.88
C ALA A 145 13.24 9.06 14.22
N ALA A 146 12.40 9.75 15.00
CA ALA A 146 11.76 11.01 14.66
C ALA A 146 12.83 12.13 14.52
N ALA A 147 13.76 11.95 13.58
CA ALA A 147 14.88 12.82 13.29
C ALA A 147 14.94 13.11 11.79
N GLU A 148 13.85 13.61 11.23
CA GLU A 148 13.95 14.54 10.11
C GLU A 148 13.06 15.73 10.45
N LYS A 149 13.70 16.76 11.00
CA LYS A 149 13.09 17.99 11.53
C LYS A 149 12.02 18.51 10.59
N GLU A 150 10.82 18.72 11.14
CA GLU A 150 9.86 19.70 10.63
C GLU A 150 10.53 21.08 10.58
N THR A 151 11.15 21.41 9.46
CA THR A 151 11.30 22.79 9.03
C THR A 151 10.65 22.92 7.67
N SER A 152 9.34 23.16 7.69
CA SER A 152 8.61 23.69 6.53
C SER A 152 7.73 24.85 6.99
N THR A 153 8.36 25.85 7.59
CA THR A 153 7.90 27.23 7.46
C THR A 153 8.50 27.75 6.16
N SER A 154 7.63 28.15 5.24
CA SER A 154 7.84 29.18 4.21
C SER A 154 9.29 29.47 3.76
N GLY A 155 9.64 29.10 2.53
CA GLY A 155 10.81 29.70 1.88
C GLY A 155 11.36 28.92 0.70
N ARG A 156 11.19 29.47 -0.51
CA ARG A 156 11.96 29.10 -1.70
C ARG A 156 13.46 29.05 -1.38
N ARG A 157 14.08 27.88 -1.48
CA ARG A 157 15.48 27.75 -1.95
C ARG A 157 15.79 26.32 -2.39
N ARG A 158 16.38 26.20 -3.57
CA ARG A 158 16.89 24.96 -4.17
C ARG A 158 18.02 24.40 -3.33
N ILE A 159 17.95 23.11 -2.97
CA ILE A 159 19.11 22.30 -2.59
C ILE A 159 18.99 20.95 -3.31
N LYS A 160 20.03 20.60 -4.07
CA LYS A 160 20.28 19.28 -4.68
C LYS A 160 21.20 18.47 -3.75
N ALA A 161 20.81 17.24 -3.40
CA ALA A 161 21.61 16.03 -3.07
C ALA A 161 20.71 15.08 -2.24
N TRP A 162 20.11 14.00 -2.79
CA TRP A 162 20.57 12.59 -2.81
C TRP A 162 21.04 12.09 -1.42
N VAL A 163 20.52 11.02 -0.76
CA VAL A 163 20.07 9.69 -1.21
C VAL A 163 19.07 9.09 -0.19
N GLY A 164 18.03 8.40 -0.66
CA GLY A 164 17.07 7.63 0.15
C GLY A 164 15.68 7.55 -0.48
N VAL A 165 15.61 7.55 -1.81
CA VAL A 165 14.39 7.74 -2.59
C VAL A 165 13.55 6.47 -2.58
N VAL A 166 12.66 6.33 -1.60
CA VAL A 166 11.32 5.86 -1.92
C VAL A 166 10.54 7.11 -2.29
N ARG A 167 10.22 7.25 -3.57
CA ARG A 167 9.34 8.31 -4.06
C ARG A 167 7.99 8.12 -3.38
N TRP A 168 7.75 8.85 -2.30
CA TRP A 168 6.45 8.98 -1.64
C TRP A 168 5.35 9.46 -2.59
N SER A 169 5.74 10.13 -3.67
CA SER A 169 4.90 10.41 -4.82
C SER A 169 4.33 9.15 -5.48
N ALA A 170 4.97 7.98 -5.40
CA ALA A 170 4.44 6.71 -5.88
C ALA A 170 3.35 6.15 -4.98
N VAL A 171 3.49 6.24 -3.66
CA VAL A 171 2.42 5.83 -2.70
C VAL A 171 1.25 6.81 -2.81
N ALA A 172 1.53 8.12 -2.88
CA ALA A 172 0.50 9.14 -3.10
C ALA A 172 -0.17 8.98 -4.47
N ALA A 173 0.57 8.68 -5.54
CA ALA A 173 0.03 8.40 -6.87
C ALA A 173 -0.76 7.07 -6.90
N ALA A 174 -0.33 6.05 -6.17
CA ALA A 174 -1.03 4.77 -6.10
C ALA A 174 -2.33 4.85 -5.30
N VAL A 175 -2.32 5.61 -4.20
CA VAL A 175 -3.53 5.98 -3.45
C VAL A 175 -4.45 6.86 -4.29
N ALA A 176 -3.89 7.79 -5.07
CA ALA A 176 -4.63 8.63 -6.00
C ALA A 176 -5.33 7.82 -7.10
N SER A 177 -4.68 6.79 -7.65
CA SER A 177 -5.24 5.91 -8.69
C SER A 177 -6.26 4.89 -8.15
N LEU A 178 -6.14 4.46 -6.89
CA LEU A 178 -7.00 3.45 -6.24
C LEU A 178 -8.49 3.78 -6.30
N ALA A 179 -8.80 5.06 -6.28
CA ALA A 179 -10.18 5.50 -6.14
C ALA A 179 -10.81 5.98 -7.45
N PHE A 180 -10.04 6.02 -8.54
CA PHE A 180 -10.59 6.09 -9.89
C PHE A 180 -11.30 4.78 -10.28
N VAL A 181 -10.89 3.63 -9.71
CA VAL A 181 -11.43 2.31 -10.07
C VAL A 181 -12.62 1.88 -9.21
N LEU A 182 -12.80 2.46 -8.01
CA LEU A 182 -13.98 2.20 -7.16
C LEU A 182 -15.30 2.81 -7.71
N TRP A 183 -15.26 3.53 -8.83
CA TRP A 183 -16.43 4.16 -9.45
C TRP A 183 -16.50 3.87 -10.97
N GLY A 184 -16.18 2.64 -11.37
CA GLY A 184 -16.58 2.14 -12.70
C GLY A 184 -18.10 2.08 -12.80
N ALA A 185 -18.65 2.66 -13.87
CA ALA A 185 -20.08 2.85 -14.11
C ALA A 185 -20.95 1.61 -13.83
N PRO A 186 -22.22 1.78 -13.41
CA PRO A 186 -23.14 0.65 -13.23
C PRO A 186 -23.22 -0.18 -14.51
N PRO A 187 -23.28 -1.52 -14.40
CA PRO A 187 -23.40 -2.38 -15.58
C PRO A 187 -24.65 -1.97 -16.37
N ALA A 188 -24.46 -1.65 -17.64
CA ALA A 188 -25.56 -1.39 -18.55
C ALA A 188 -26.50 -2.60 -18.53
N ARG A 189 -27.71 -2.41 -17.99
CA ARG A 189 -28.77 -3.44 -18.01
C ARG A 189 -29.02 -3.79 -19.47
N ARG A 190 -28.66 -5.01 -19.89
CA ARG A 190 -29.16 -5.57 -21.14
C ARG A 190 -30.66 -5.80 -20.95
N VAL A 191 -31.46 -4.90 -21.53
CA VAL A 191 -32.88 -5.15 -21.75
C VAL A 191 -32.95 -6.20 -22.86
N ALA A 192 -33.26 -7.44 -22.49
CA ALA A 192 -33.64 -8.45 -23.46
C ALA A 192 -34.97 -8.01 -24.11
N ARG A 193 -35.00 -8.02 -25.45
CA ARG A 193 -36.22 -8.07 -26.26
C ARG A 193 -36.28 -9.45 -26.89
#